data_AF-A0A812VZ17-F1
#
_entry.id   AF-A0A812VZ17-F1
#
_cell.length_a   1.000
_cell.length_b   1.000
_cell.length_c   1.000
_cell.angle_alpha   90.00
_cell.angle_beta   90.00
_cell.angle_gamma   90.00
#
_symmetry.space_group_name_H-M   'P 1'
#
loop_
_entity.id
_entity.type
_entity.pdbx_description
1 polymer ?
#
loop_
_entity_poly.entity_id
_entity_poly.type
_entity_poly.pdbx_seq_one_letter_code
_entity_poly.pdbx_strand_id
1 'polypeptide(L)'
;MRTLALWCLVVWHLPKAIANASGAMSQQQWQEYQEHAYALMASIEGDSPAIETLRRRLQALAQEAETTSTAPGAAELNEVEAEMGEEEEEFTEVDIGCSWTLTGALIFAMIIFYFVNWPDDDIKRYTWSIINTTLSIFVAVMSFQGCEEVLIEFVIHPVLGAFPTGSAEIGRVLCGFGVFLGWLAFAHLVIAWFAGLLCNSEDASKLMERKWVVADSMRGDHGEEVPMANVIQGHYSKGIATLKGVEVFVSSRAVLHEGYERRTKCWAMLFAHMAGFAMISAGGDLQHWDPFMSSPAYSWLAVVICALFLLLLFSFTARCLYQEGGEFAEARKLYKEEGKDAEDDIFCLAVSFLCVQSLRFTFSGSLPSKLGFYHHVETEARQATPLYLSAVAMVVVMVVTALFLRGDCVNSRLKDLIVGTASMGFAWCVLFGTRAFFDSWSFLEAKKITPATIEGRVLLAMASSLFSCAVIVVLDKIEDGLQDSDGEQLHKLLKNIITGLSILIGFTWEHTFDGCVEAMSSLWSDKLLGKLTMTLTIVVIVVPAWRRFILAKVVDLQKMQHERKGAQAKIQDGYAQPADGSSSEEESTARLMC
;
A
#
# COMPACT_ATOMS: atom_id res chain seq x y z
N MET A 1 -54.63 -2.50 23.08
CA MET A 1 -53.85 -3.76 23.03
C MET A 1 -54.51 -4.86 22.19
N ARG A 2 -55.81 -5.19 22.35
CA ARG A 2 -56.47 -6.23 21.53
C ARG A 2 -56.59 -5.90 20.02
N THR A 3 -56.70 -4.62 19.64
CA THR A 3 -56.71 -4.17 18.24
C THR A 3 -55.32 -4.16 17.59
N LEU A 4 -54.24 -4.02 18.36
CA LEU A 4 -52.86 -4.11 17.86
C LEU A 4 -52.46 -5.57 17.58
N ALA A 5 -52.90 -6.51 18.41
CA ALA A 5 -52.69 -7.94 18.18
C ALA A 5 -53.42 -8.46 16.92
N LEU A 6 -54.64 -7.97 16.65
CA LEU A 6 -55.36 -8.28 15.42
C LEU A 6 -54.69 -7.67 14.17
N TRP A 7 -54.09 -6.48 14.30
CA TRP A 7 -53.37 -5.83 13.21
C TRP A 7 -52.06 -6.55 12.87
N CYS A 8 -51.31 -7.02 13.88
CA CYS A 8 -50.16 -7.91 13.69
C CYS A 8 -50.55 -9.24 13.03
N LEU A 9 -51.71 -9.82 13.38
CA LEU A 9 -52.21 -11.06 12.77
C LEU A 9 -52.52 -10.91 11.27
N VAL A 10 -53.18 -9.83 10.86
CA VAL A 10 -53.56 -9.62 9.45
C VAL A 10 -52.38 -9.16 8.59
N VAL A 11 -51.50 -8.30 9.12
CA VAL A 11 -50.38 -7.76 8.34
C VAL A 11 -49.19 -8.71 8.27
N TRP A 12 -48.98 -9.56 9.29
CA TRP A 12 -47.82 -10.46 9.34
C TRP A 12 -48.10 -11.89 8.85
N HIS A 13 -49.31 -12.42 9.05
CA HIS A 13 -49.62 -13.83 8.72
C HIS A 13 -50.40 -14.01 7.41
N LEU A 14 -51.15 -13.00 6.94
CA LEU A 14 -51.83 -13.08 5.64
C LEU A 14 -50.84 -13.16 4.44
N PRO A 15 -49.69 -12.46 4.44
CA PRO A 15 -48.67 -12.66 3.40
C PRO A 15 -48.07 -14.06 3.40
N LYS A 16 -47.96 -14.71 4.57
CA LYS A 16 -47.48 -16.09 4.70
C LYS A 16 -48.53 -17.12 4.29
N ALA A 17 -49.82 -16.86 4.52
CA ALA A 17 -50.91 -17.69 4.02
C ALA A 17 -51.06 -17.57 2.49
N ILE A 18 -50.78 -16.39 1.92
CA ILE A 18 -50.70 -16.18 0.47
C ILE A 18 -49.44 -16.85 -0.11
N ALA A 19 -48.30 -16.79 0.59
CA ALA A 19 -47.09 -17.55 0.23
C ALA A 19 -47.29 -19.08 0.33
N ASN A 20 -48.23 -19.53 1.18
CA ASN A 20 -48.64 -20.94 1.26
C ASN A 20 -49.43 -21.40 0.03
N ALA A 21 -50.03 -20.48 -0.73
CA ALA A 21 -50.61 -20.77 -2.03
C ALA A 21 -49.55 -20.81 -3.16
N SER A 22 -48.29 -20.46 -2.86
CA SER A 22 -47.17 -20.42 -3.80
C SER A 22 -45.98 -21.32 -3.39
N GLY A 23 -46.24 -22.41 -2.64
CA GLY A 23 -45.37 -23.61 -2.64
C GLY A 23 -44.09 -23.63 -1.79
N ALA A 24 -43.76 -22.60 -1.01
CA ALA A 24 -42.39 -22.44 -0.47
C ALA A 24 -42.11 -22.95 0.96
N MET A 25 -42.90 -23.86 1.56
CA MET A 25 -42.66 -24.30 2.94
C MET A 25 -42.68 -25.82 3.11
N SER A 26 -41.66 -26.38 3.76
CA SER A 26 -41.53 -27.83 3.98
C SER A 26 -42.60 -28.37 4.95
N GLN A 27 -42.97 -29.65 4.78
CA GLN A 27 -44.03 -30.30 5.56
C GLN A 27 -43.74 -30.31 7.08
N GLN A 28 -42.46 -30.34 7.46
CA GLN A 28 -41.99 -30.28 8.85
C GLN A 28 -42.17 -28.89 9.47
N GLN A 29 -41.87 -27.83 8.70
CA GLN A 29 -42.12 -26.44 9.12
C GLN A 29 -43.62 -26.14 9.26
N TRP A 30 -44.46 -26.81 8.46
CA TRP A 30 -45.90 -26.69 8.57
C TRP A 30 -46.44 -27.31 9.86
N GLN A 31 -45.91 -28.46 10.27
CA GLN A 31 -46.27 -29.10 11.54
C GLN A 31 -45.84 -28.24 12.75
N GLU A 32 -44.63 -27.68 12.74
CA GLU A 32 -44.18 -26.75 13.80
C GLU A 32 -45.05 -25.48 13.85
N TYR A 33 -45.45 -24.96 12.68
CA TYR A 33 -46.35 -23.82 12.60
C TYR A 33 -47.75 -24.13 13.13
N GLN A 34 -48.29 -25.31 12.81
CA GLN A 34 -49.56 -25.78 13.36
C GLN A 34 -49.48 -25.89 14.89
N GLU A 35 -48.44 -26.51 15.44
CA GLU A 35 -48.26 -26.63 16.89
C GLU A 35 -48.16 -25.25 17.57
N HIS A 36 -47.40 -24.32 17.00
CA HIS A 36 -47.29 -22.95 17.51
C HIS A 36 -48.61 -22.19 17.44
N ALA A 37 -49.38 -22.34 16.35
CA ALA A 37 -50.68 -21.72 16.21
C ALA A 37 -51.70 -22.31 17.19
N TYR A 38 -51.69 -23.63 17.42
CA TYR A 38 -52.56 -24.29 18.39
C TYR A 38 -52.19 -23.94 19.83
N ALA A 39 -50.90 -23.86 20.16
CA ALA A 39 -50.41 -23.43 21.48
C ALA A 39 -50.79 -21.98 21.79
N LEU A 40 -50.69 -21.09 20.79
CA LEU A 40 -51.08 -19.68 20.93
C LEU A 40 -52.60 -19.49 21.01
N MET A 41 -53.39 -20.32 20.32
CA MET A 41 -54.84 -20.35 20.48
C MET A 41 -55.26 -20.88 21.87
N ALA A 42 -54.52 -21.83 22.43
CA ALA A 42 -54.75 -22.34 23.78
C ALA A 42 -54.43 -21.31 24.87
N SER A 43 -53.50 -20.36 24.62
CA SER A 43 -53.16 -19.31 25.60
C SER A 43 -54.15 -18.14 25.65
N ILE A 44 -55.12 -18.09 24.74
CA ILE A 44 -56.18 -17.07 24.72
C ILE A 44 -57.41 -17.66 25.41
N GLU A 45 -57.39 -17.71 26.75
CA GLU A 45 -58.58 -18.08 27.53
C GLU A 45 -59.67 -17.00 27.40
N GLY A 46 -60.74 -17.34 26.68
CA GLY A 46 -61.96 -16.56 26.65
C GLY A 46 -62.94 -17.04 25.58
N ASP A 47 -64.13 -17.48 26.01
CA ASP A 47 -65.28 -17.87 25.17
C ASP A 47 -65.80 -16.68 24.34
N SER A 48 -65.12 -16.37 23.24
CA SER A 48 -65.60 -15.42 22.23
C SER A 48 -66.11 -16.18 21.00
N PRO A 49 -67.35 -15.93 20.52
CA PRO A 49 -67.94 -16.58 19.34
C PRO A 49 -67.09 -16.44 18.06
N ALA A 50 -66.27 -15.38 17.97
CA ALA A 50 -65.39 -15.13 16.85
C ALA A 50 -64.24 -16.15 16.74
N ILE A 51 -63.73 -16.65 17.88
CA ILE A 51 -62.62 -17.62 17.93
C ILE A 51 -63.12 -19.00 17.49
N GLU A 52 -64.32 -19.38 17.91
CA GLU A 52 -64.95 -20.64 17.48
C GLU A 52 -65.27 -20.65 15.97
N THR A 53 -65.65 -19.50 15.42
CA THR A 53 -65.85 -19.33 13.98
C THR A 53 -64.53 -19.45 13.19
N LEU A 54 -63.43 -18.92 13.74
CA LEU A 54 -62.09 -19.05 13.16
C LEU A 54 -61.59 -20.50 13.20
N ARG A 55 -61.80 -21.19 14.33
CA ARG A 55 -61.46 -22.61 14.51
C ARG A 55 -62.16 -23.49 13.49
N ARG A 56 -63.46 -23.29 13.26
CA ARG A 56 -64.23 -24.03 12.26
C ARG A 56 -63.76 -23.77 10.82
N ARG A 57 -63.38 -22.51 10.50
CA ARG A 57 -62.80 -22.19 9.18
C ARG A 57 -61.44 -22.85 8.97
N LEU A 58 -60.59 -22.89 9.99
CA LEU A 58 -59.30 -23.57 9.91
C LEU A 58 -59.45 -25.08 9.75
N GLN A 59 -60.42 -25.71 10.43
CA GLN A 59 -60.72 -27.13 10.25
C GLN A 59 -61.28 -27.45 8.86
N ALA A 60 -62.14 -26.58 8.31
CA ALA A 60 -62.65 -26.73 6.95
C ALA A 60 -61.52 -26.62 5.90
N LEU A 61 -60.61 -25.65 6.07
CA LEU A 61 -59.44 -25.49 5.18
C LEU A 61 -58.46 -26.68 5.26
N ALA A 62 -58.31 -27.29 6.43
CA ALA A 62 -57.50 -28.50 6.59
C ALA A 62 -58.10 -29.71 5.85
N GLN A 63 -59.43 -29.85 5.86
CA GLN A 63 -60.13 -30.91 5.11
C GLN A 63 -60.14 -30.68 3.60
N GLU A 64 -60.22 -29.41 3.14
CA GLU A 64 -60.03 -29.06 1.72
C GLU A 64 -58.60 -29.37 1.25
N ALA A 65 -57.58 -29.13 2.07
CA ALA A 65 -56.19 -29.46 1.74
C ALA A 65 -55.95 -30.98 1.61
N GLU A 66 -56.56 -31.80 2.49
CA GLU A 66 -56.47 -33.27 2.42
C GLU A 66 -57.20 -33.85 1.18
N THR A 67 -58.31 -33.25 0.78
CA THR A 67 -59.07 -33.74 -0.39
C THR A 67 -58.45 -33.35 -1.72
N THR A 68 -57.69 -32.25 -1.78
CA THR A 68 -57.00 -31.81 -3.01
C THR A 68 -55.77 -32.67 -3.33
N SER A 69 -55.19 -33.32 -2.32
CA SER A 69 -54.03 -34.24 -2.45
C SER A 69 -54.35 -35.58 -3.14
N THR A 70 -55.62 -35.96 -3.28
CA THR A 70 -56.03 -37.27 -3.83
C THR A 70 -56.61 -37.22 -5.25
N ALA A 71 -56.57 -36.07 -5.93
CA ALA A 71 -57.01 -35.97 -7.32
C ALA A 71 -55.91 -36.46 -8.29
N PRO A 72 -56.23 -37.35 -9.26
CA PRO A 72 -55.25 -37.97 -10.16
C PRO A 72 -54.54 -37.01 -11.14
N GLY A 73 -54.84 -35.71 -11.12
CA GLY A 73 -54.16 -34.68 -11.90
C GLY A 73 -53.05 -33.91 -11.14
N ALA A 74 -52.86 -34.14 -9.84
CA ALA A 74 -51.79 -33.50 -9.06
C ALA A 74 -50.41 -34.12 -9.32
N ALA A 75 -50.37 -35.35 -9.86
CA ALA A 75 -49.12 -36.03 -10.20
C ALA A 75 -48.45 -35.43 -11.47
N GLU A 76 -49.23 -35.06 -12.48
CA GLU A 76 -48.69 -34.43 -13.71
C GLU A 76 -48.29 -32.96 -13.49
N LEU A 77 -48.94 -32.24 -12.57
CA LEU A 77 -48.53 -30.88 -12.19
C LEU A 77 -47.24 -30.88 -11.34
N ASN A 78 -47.05 -31.89 -10.49
CA ASN A 78 -45.80 -32.04 -9.72
C ASN A 78 -44.61 -32.46 -10.60
N GLU A 79 -44.80 -33.20 -11.69
CA GLU A 79 -43.71 -33.50 -12.63
C GLU A 79 -43.33 -32.27 -13.48
N VAL A 80 -44.28 -31.39 -13.82
CA VAL A 80 -43.99 -30.15 -14.56
C VAL A 80 -43.42 -29.05 -13.65
N GLU A 81 -43.82 -28.96 -12.39
CA GLU A 81 -43.18 -28.06 -11.41
C GLU A 81 -41.80 -28.57 -10.96
N ALA A 82 -41.57 -29.89 -10.94
CA ALA A 82 -40.25 -30.47 -10.67
C ALA A 82 -39.23 -30.25 -11.81
N GLU A 83 -39.67 -30.02 -13.05
CA GLU A 83 -38.79 -29.64 -14.17
C GLU A 83 -38.55 -28.12 -14.29
N MET A 84 -39.22 -27.30 -13.46
CA MET A 84 -39.10 -25.83 -13.49
C MET A 84 -38.71 -25.17 -12.16
N GLY A 85 -38.44 -25.95 -11.12
CA GLY A 85 -37.61 -25.49 -10.02
C GLY A 85 -36.17 -25.41 -10.52
N GLU A 86 -35.74 -24.23 -10.97
CA GLU A 86 -34.31 -23.91 -11.01
C GLU A 86 -33.75 -24.35 -9.65
N GLU A 87 -32.88 -25.36 -9.62
CA GLU A 87 -32.07 -25.66 -8.45
C GLU A 87 -31.38 -24.33 -8.12
N GLU A 88 -31.86 -23.61 -7.09
CA GLU A 88 -31.15 -22.47 -6.56
C GLU A 88 -29.81 -23.05 -6.08
N GLU A 89 -28.78 -22.95 -6.92
CA GLU A 89 -27.43 -23.37 -6.58
C GLU A 89 -27.04 -22.62 -5.29
N GLU A 90 -27.09 -23.32 -4.15
CA GLU A 90 -26.67 -22.74 -2.88
C GLU A 90 -25.19 -22.37 -2.99
N PHE A 91 -24.90 -21.06 -3.07
CA PHE A 91 -23.53 -20.57 -3.16
C PHE A 91 -22.72 -21.01 -1.93
N THR A 92 -21.55 -21.60 -2.18
CA THR A 92 -20.64 -21.94 -1.10
C THR A 92 -20.02 -20.69 -0.49
N GLU A 93 -19.48 -20.78 0.73
CA GLU A 93 -18.74 -19.67 1.36
C GLU A 93 -17.57 -19.19 0.46
N VAL A 94 -16.94 -20.11 -0.27
CA VAL A 94 -15.87 -19.82 -1.23
C VAL A 94 -16.39 -19.03 -2.43
N ASP A 95 -17.58 -19.37 -2.96
CA ASP A 95 -18.18 -18.65 -4.09
C ASP A 95 -18.52 -17.20 -3.70
N ILE A 96 -19.01 -17.01 -2.48
CA ILE A 96 -19.28 -15.69 -1.92
C ILE A 96 -17.98 -14.89 -1.75
N GLY A 97 -16.93 -15.51 -1.21
CA GLY A 97 -15.61 -14.89 -1.05
C GLY A 97 -14.97 -14.49 -2.38
N CYS A 98 -15.02 -15.37 -3.37
CA CYS A 98 -14.59 -15.10 -4.75
C CYS A 98 -15.37 -13.94 -5.38
N SER A 99 -16.70 -13.91 -5.19
CA SER A 99 -17.57 -12.86 -5.74
C SER A 99 -17.26 -11.48 -5.15
N TRP A 100 -17.05 -11.39 -3.84
CA TRP A 100 -16.64 -10.16 -3.18
C TRP A 100 -15.24 -9.71 -3.62
N THR A 101 -14.30 -10.63 -3.73
CA THR A 101 -12.93 -10.34 -4.18
C THR A 101 -12.93 -9.80 -5.61
N LEU A 102 -13.66 -10.43 -6.52
CA LEU A 102 -13.76 -10.01 -7.91
C LEU A 102 -14.42 -8.64 -8.05
N THR A 103 -15.57 -8.46 -7.40
CA THR A 103 -16.31 -7.19 -7.39
C THR A 103 -15.46 -6.07 -6.80
N GLY A 104 -14.80 -6.37 -5.68
CA GLY A 104 -13.91 -5.44 -5.00
C GLY A 104 -12.72 -5.03 -5.86
N ALA A 105 -12.05 -5.99 -6.50
CA ALA A 105 -10.93 -5.74 -7.40
C ALA A 105 -11.34 -4.86 -8.59
N LEU A 106 -12.52 -5.10 -9.18
CA LEU A 106 -13.06 -4.28 -10.27
C LEU A 106 -13.30 -2.84 -9.83
N ILE A 107 -14.02 -2.64 -8.71
CA ILE A 107 -14.31 -1.31 -8.17
C ILE A 107 -13.01 -0.57 -7.85
N PHE A 108 -12.08 -1.25 -7.18
CA PHE A 108 -10.80 -0.70 -6.79
C PHE A 108 -9.96 -0.28 -8.00
N ALA A 109 -9.88 -1.13 -9.03
CA ALA A 109 -9.18 -0.82 -10.27
C ALA A 109 -9.77 0.43 -10.96
N MET A 110 -11.10 0.56 -11.00
CA MET A 110 -11.75 1.74 -11.58
C MET A 110 -11.50 3.00 -10.74
N ILE A 111 -11.52 2.92 -9.41
CA ILE A 111 -11.19 4.06 -8.54
C ILE A 111 -9.76 4.55 -8.79
N ILE A 112 -8.79 3.64 -8.85
CA ILE A 112 -7.41 4.00 -9.21
C ILE A 112 -7.38 4.67 -10.59
N PHE A 113 -8.10 4.12 -11.57
CA PHE A 113 -8.15 4.67 -12.93
C PHE A 113 -8.71 6.10 -12.96
N TYR A 114 -9.71 6.42 -12.13
CA TYR A 114 -10.21 7.78 -11.99
C TYR A 114 -9.16 8.71 -11.35
N PHE A 115 -8.48 8.26 -10.30
CA PHE A 115 -7.49 9.07 -9.58
C PHE A 115 -6.23 9.36 -10.43
N VAL A 116 -5.73 8.39 -11.21
CA VAL A 116 -4.57 8.61 -12.09
C VAL A 116 -4.87 9.50 -13.30
N ASN A 117 -6.16 9.71 -13.61
CA ASN A 117 -6.65 10.59 -14.67
C ASN A 117 -7.41 11.81 -14.12
N TRP A 118 -7.24 12.12 -12.84
CA TRP A 118 -7.98 13.19 -12.19
C TRP A 118 -7.65 14.55 -12.84
N PRO A 119 -8.61 15.49 -12.97
CA PRO A 119 -8.37 16.79 -13.58
C PRO A 119 -7.31 17.61 -12.85
N ASP A 120 -7.31 17.53 -11.51
CA ASP A 120 -6.29 18.15 -10.66
C ASP A 120 -4.92 17.45 -10.79
N ASP A 121 -3.86 18.25 -10.94
CA ASP A 121 -2.50 17.76 -11.16
C ASP A 121 -1.82 17.25 -9.89
N ASP A 122 -2.21 17.75 -8.72
CA ASP A 122 -1.69 17.35 -7.42
C ASP A 122 -2.24 15.97 -7.04
N ILE A 123 -3.57 15.76 -7.12
CA ILE A 123 -4.18 14.43 -6.93
C ILE A 123 -3.57 13.40 -7.89
N LYS A 124 -3.42 13.76 -9.17
CA LYS A 124 -2.83 12.89 -10.19
C LYS A 124 -1.41 12.49 -9.80
N ARG A 125 -0.56 13.46 -9.45
CA ARG A 125 0.84 13.21 -9.06
C ARG A 125 0.92 12.36 -7.79
N TYR A 126 0.12 12.66 -6.77
CA TYR A 126 0.09 11.90 -5.53
C TYR A 126 -0.34 10.46 -5.76
N THR A 127 -1.34 10.24 -6.60
CA THR A 127 -1.79 8.89 -6.96
C THR A 127 -0.68 8.10 -7.66
N TRP A 128 -0.02 8.68 -8.68
CA TRP A 128 1.10 8.01 -9.35
C TRP A 128 2.26 7.73 -8.39
N SER A 129 2.56 8.66 -7.49
CA SER A 129 3.59 8.49 -6.46
C SER A 129 3.25 7.35 -5.50
N ILE A 130 2.00 7.25 -5.05
CA ILE A 130 1.55 6.17 -4.16
C ILE A 130 1.67 4.83 -4.86
N ILE A 131 1.19 4.71 -6.10
CA ILE A 131 1.30 3.48 -6.89
C ILE A 131 2.77 3.07 -7.04
N ASN A 132 3.64 4.03 -7.37
CA ASN A 132 5.08 3.78 -7.49
C ASN A 132 5.69 3.23 -6.20
N THR A 133 5.50 3.94 -5.08
CA THR A 133 6.10 3.56 -3.80
C THR A 133 5.50 2.24 -3.30
N THR A 134 4.19 2.07 -3.38
CA THR A 134 3.47 0.84 -2.99
C THR A 134 4.02 -0.38 -3.74
N LEU A 135 4.13 -0.31 -5.08
CA LEU A 135 4.66 -1.41 -5.87
C LEU A 135 6.14 -1.68 -5.57
N SER A 136 6.93 -0.64 -5.35
CA SER A 136 8.35 -0.81 -5.00
C SER A 136 8.54 -1.53 -3.66
N ILE A 137 7.75 -1.19 -2.65
CA ILE A 137 7.78 -1.83 -1.32
C ILE A 137 7.28 -3.26 -1.44
N PHE A 138 6.14 -3.47 -2.10
CA PHE A 138 5.57 -4.79 -2.32
C PHE A 138 6.57 -5.76 -2.96
N VAL A 139 7.17 -5.36 -4.09
CA VAL A 139 8.15 -6.21 -4.78
C VAL A 139 9.41 -6.39 -3.94
N ALA A 140 9.87 -5.37 -3.22
CA ALA A 140 11.03 -5.47 -2.34
C ALA A 140 10.80 -6.49 -1.21
N VAL A 141 9.67 -6.41 -0.50
CA VAL A 141 9.35 -7.35 0.59
C VAL A 141 9.26 -8.77 0.08
N MET A 142 8.49 -9.02 -0.98
CA MET A 142 8.32 -10.36 -1.51
C MET A 142 9.66 -10.95 -1.97
N SER A 143 10.49 -10.15 -2.64
CA SER A 143 11.83 -10.56 -3.05
C SER A 143 12.70 -10.87 -1.84
N PHE A 144 12.66 -10.01 -0.81
CA PHE A 144 13.43 -10.17 0.41
C PHE A 144 13.02 -11.44 1.17
N GLN A 145 11.73 -11.67 1.41
CA GLN A 145 11.23 -12.87 2.08
C GLN A 145 11.64 -14.15 1.35
N GLY A 146 11.48 -14.18 0.02
CA GLY A 146 11.95 -15.32 -0.78
C GLY A 146 13.45 -15.57 -0.63
N CYS A 147 14.27 -14.51 -0.60
CA CYS A 147 15.71 -14.64 -0.36
C CYS A 147 16.04 -15.01 1.10
N GLU A 148 15.29 -14.49 2.06
CA GLU A 148 15.49 -14.69 3.49
C GLU A 148 15.23 -16.14 3.87
N GLU A 149 14.19 -16.79 3.34
CA GLU A 149 13.94 -18.21 3.57
C GLU A 149 15.12 -19.09 3.09
N VAL A 150 15.66 -18.80 1.91
CA VAL A 150 16.85 -19.48 1.38
C VAL A 150 18.07 -19.22 2.26
N LEU A 151 18.26 -17.98 2.68
CA LEU A 151 19.39 -17.60 3.51
C LEU A 151 19.31 -18.26 4.89
N ILE A 152 18.12 -18.35 5.47
CA ILE A 152 17.87 -19.03 6.74
C ILE A 152 18.26 -20.50 6.62
N GLU A 153 17.74 -21.21 5.61
CA GLU A 153 17.95 -22.64 5.43
C GLU A 153 19.42 -22.99 5.13
N PHE A 154 20.06 -22.27 4.21
CA PHE A 154 21.37 -22.65 3.69
C PHE A 154 22.56 -21.94 4.33
N VAL A 155 22.35 -20.81 5.02
CA VAL A 155 23.44 -20.02 5.60
C VAL A 155 23.28 -19.91 7.11
N ILE A 156 22.14 -19.42 7.59
CA ILE A 156 21.96 -19.11 9.01
C ILE A 156 21.89 -20.38 9.85
N HIS A 157 21.09 -21.39 9.46
CA HIS A 157 21.00 -22.65 10.20
C HIS A 157 22.35 -23.37 10.37
N PRO A 158 23.16 -23.55 9.30
CA PRO A 158 24.50 -24.12 9.42
C PRO A 158 25.44 -23.29 10.30
N VAL A 159 25.43 -21.96 10.14
CA VAL A 159 26.28 -21.06 10.92
C VAL A 159 25.91 -21.09 12.40
N LEU A 160 24.62 -21.04 12.74
CA LEU A 160 24.14 -21.12 14.12
C LEU A 160 24.43 -22.48 14.76
N GLY A 161 24.36 -23.57 13.98
CA GLY A 161 24.72 -24.91 14.44
C GLY A 161 26.19 -25.06 14.86
N ALA A 162 27.07 -24.14 14.42
CA ALA A 162 28.48 -24.11 14.80
C ALA A 162 28.74 -23.38 16.14
N PHE A 163 27.76 -22.66 16.69
CA PHE A 163 27.92 -21.95 17.96
C PHE A 163 27.69 -22.87 19.18
N PRO A 164 28.44 -22.69 20.27
CA PRO A 164 28.13 -23.30 21.56
C PRO A 164 26.69 -23.00 22.01
N THR A 165 26.05 -23.96 22.69
CA THR A 165 24.63 -23.95 23.11
C THR A 165 24.18 -22.75 23.95
N GLY A 166 25.10 -21.97 24.53
CA GLY A 166 24.81 -20.73 25.27
C GLY A 166 25.02 -19.42 24.50
N SER A 167 25.61 -19.46 23.30
CA SER A 167 25.89 -18.27 22.47
C SER A 167 25.06 -18.19 21.19
N ALA A 168 24.10 -19.10 21.01
CA ALA A 168 23.30 -19.19 19.80
C ALA A 168 22.42 -17.93 19.57
N GLU A 169 21.91 -17.32 20.65
CA GLU A 169 21.06 -16.13 20.56
C GLU A 169 21.83 -14.90 20.10
N ILE A 170 22.98 -14.62 20.72
CA ILE A 170 23.84 -13.53 20.27
C ILE A 170 24.41 -13.80 18.87
N GLY A 171 24.71 -15.07 18.56
CA GLY A 171 25.10 -15.49 17.22
C GLY A 171 24.02 -15.16 16.17
N ARG A 172 22.75 -15.32 16.51
CA ARG A 172 21.61 -14.96 15.65
C ARG A 172 21.55 -13.45 15.40
N VAL A 173 21.67 -12.65 16.45
CA VAL A 173 21.72 -11.18 16.33
C VAL A 173 22.88 -10.75 15.42
N LEU A 174 24.10 -11.24 15.69
CA LEU A 174 25.28 -10.90 14.88
C LEU A 174 25.13 -11.34 13.42
N CYS A 175 24.53 -12.51 13.17
CA CYS A 175 24.24 -12.99 11.83
C CYS A 175 23.24 -12.07 11.11
N GLY A 176 22.15 -11.66 11.78
CA GLY A 176 21.17 -10.71 11.23
C GLY A 176 21.80 -9.38 10.82
N PHE A 177 22.64 -8.78 11.68
CA PHE A 177 23.40 -7.58 11.32
C PHE A 177 24.39 -7.82 10.18
N GLY A 178 25.01 -9.00 10.09
CA GLY A 178 25.87 -9.39 8.98
C GLY A 178 25.11 -9.48 7.64
N VAL A 179 23.89 -10.04 7.66
CA VAL A 179 22.98 -10.10 6.51
C VAL A 179 22.58 -8.70 6.06
N PHE A 180 22.22 -7.83 7.01
CA PHE A 180 21.95 -6.42 6.71
C PHE A 180 23.14 -5.73 6.04
N LEU A 181 24.35 -5.86 6.59
CA LEU A 181 25.56 -5.28 5.99
C LEU A 181 25.84 -5.83 4.59
N GLY A 182 25.55 -7.11 4.35
CA GLY A 182 25.63 -7.73 3.02
C GLY A 182 24.66 -7.08 2.03
N TRP A 183 23.41 -6.88 2.42
CA TRP A 183 22.40 -6.19 1.59
C TRP A 183 22.75 -4.71 1.35
N LEU A 184 23.25 -4.01 2.36
CA LEU A 184 23.69 -2.62 2.21
C LEU A 184 24.86 -2.49 1.23
N ALA A 185 25.85 -3.37 1.34
CA ALA A 185 26.99 -3.41 0.42
C ALA A 185 26.52 -3.72 -1.02
N PHE A 186 25.58 -4.68 -1.16
CA PHE A 186 24.99 -5.01 -2.45
C PHE A 186 24.20 -3.83 -3.03
N ALA A 187 23.39 -3.13 -2.23
CA ALA A 187 22.67 -1.94 -2.65
C ALA A 187 23.62 -0.86 -3.18
N HIS A 188 24.68 -0.50 -2.44
CA HIS A 188 25.67 0.46 -2.92
C HIS A 188 26.38 0.02 -4.21
N LEU A 189 26.73 -1.26 -4.34
CA LEU A 189 27.34 -1.79 -5.54
C LEU A 189 26.41 -1.63 -6.76
N VAL A 190 25.13 -1.96 -6.59
CA VAL A 190 24.11 -1.84 -7.63
C VAL A 190 23.86 -0.37 -8.01
N ILE A 191 23.76 0.53 -7.03
CA ILE A 191 23.61 1.97 -7.29
C ILE A 191 24.83 2.49 -8.05
N ALA A 192 26.05 2.12 -7.65
CA ALA A 192 27.27 2.53 -8.35
C ALA A 192 27.31 2.00 -9.80
N TRP A 193 26.87 0.75 -10.01
CA TRP A 193 26.77 0.15 -11.33
C TRP A 193 25.81 0.92 -12.24
N PHE A 194 24.56 1.13 -11.78
CA PHE A 194 23.52 1.76 -12.59
C PHE A 194 23.67 3.27 -12.73
N ALA A 195 24.35 3.94 -11.78
CA ALA A 195 24.75 5.34 -11.89
C ALA A 195 25.85 5.57 -12.95
N GLY A 196 26.50 4.50 -13.41
CA GLY A 196 27.55 4.57 -14.43
C GLY A 196 28.96 4.78 -13.86
N LEU A 197 29.18 4.58 -12.56
CA LEU A 197 30.52 4.66 -11.96
C LEU A 197 31.41 3.46 -12.30
N LEU A 198 30.79 2.30 -12.51
CA LEU A 198 31.47 1.04 -12.86
C LEU A 198 31.39 0.71 -14.35
N CYS A 199 30.58 1.45 -15.12
CA CYS A 199 30.34 1.22 -16.55
C CYS A 199 31.11 2.22 -17.43
N ASN A 200 31.36 1.82 -18.69
CA ASN A 200 32.22 2.46 -19.71
C ASN A 200 32.41 3.99 -19.64
N SER A 201 33.68 4.39 -19.72
CA SER A 201 34.17 5.78 -19.73
C SER A 201 33.56 6.68 -20.83
N GLU A 202 33.28 6.12 -22.02
CA GLU A 202 32.81 6.90 -23.17
C GLU A 202 31.39 7.45 -22.98
N ASP A 203 30.46 6.65 -22.42
CA ASP A 203 29.07 7.05 -22.21
C ASP A 203 28.94 8.14 -21.15
N ALA A 204 29.78 8.09 -20.12
CA ALA A 204 29.74 9.05 -19.03
C ALA A 204 30.21 10.46 -19.47
N SER A 205 31.03 10.57 -20.52
CA SER A 205 31.40 11.86 -21.12
C SER A 205 30.25 12.52 -21.90
N LYS A 206 29.29 11.70 -22.39
CA LYS A 206 28.13 12.13 -23.19
C LYS A 206 26.85 12.20 -22.38
N LEU A 207 26.92 12.01 -21.05
CA LEU A 207 25.75 11.92 -20.19
C LEU A 207 24.82 13.15 -20.34
N MET A 208 25.41 14.33 -20.41
CA MET A 208 24.69 15.61 -20.52
C MET A 208 24.42 16.06 -21.97
N GLU A 209 24.80 15.26 -22.97
CA GLU A 209 24.54 15.57 -24.36
C GLU A 209 23.03 15.64 -24.60
N ARG A 210 22.56 16.81 -25.05
CA ARG A 210 21.14 17.05 -25.31
C ARG A 210 20.80 16.67 -26.75
N LYS A 211 19.74 15.86 -26.87
CA LYS A 211 19.19 15.41 -28.14
C LYS A 211 17.75 15.88 -28.26
N TRP A 212 17.34 16.23 -29.47
CA TRP A 212 15.94 16.54 -29.74
C TRP A 212 15.15 15.25 -29.79
N VAL A 213 14.04 15.20 -29.06
CA VAL A 213 13.13 14.06 -29.04
C VAL A 213 11.70 14.50 -29.29
N VAL A 214 10.88 13.61 -29.86
CA VAL A 214 9.45 13.84 -30.01
C VAL A 214 8.80 14.04 -28.63
N ALA A 215 8.16 15.20 -28.43
CA ALA A 215 7.57 15.60 -27.16
C ALA A 215 6.07 15.24 -27.05
N ASP A 216 5.42 14.87 -28.15
CA ASP A 216 4.01 14.50 -28.18
C ASP A 216 3.80 13.11 -27.57
N SER A 217 3.13 13.04 -26.41
CA SER A 217 2.91 11.80 -25.67
C SER A 217 1.85 10.88 -26.27
N MET A 218 1.05 11.36 -27.23
CA MET A 218 0.01 10.56 -27.88
C MET A 218 0.52 9.78 -29.08
N ARG A 219 1.73 10.08 -29.56
CA ARG A 219 2.33 9.39 -30.70
C ARG A 219 3.14 8.17 -30.26
N GLY A 220 3.17 7.16 -31.13
CA GLY A 220 3.98 5.96 -30.91
C GLY A 220 5.50 6.19 -30.97
N ASP A 221 5.94 7.27 -31.62
CA ASP A 221 7.34 7.71 -31.70
C ASP A 221 7.73 8.67 -30.56
N HIS A 222 6.92 8.78 -29.51
CA HIS A 222 7.21 9.61 -28.34
C HIS A 222 8.57 9.25 -27.72
N GLY A 223 9.43 10.25 -27.53
CA GLY A 223 10.77 10.07 -26.98
C GLY A 223 11.83 9.56 -27.97
N GLU A 224 11.47 9.29 -29.24
CA GLU A 224 12.46 8.96 -30.27
C GLU A 224 13.30 10.18 -30.67
N GLU A 225 14.57 9.94 -30.99
CA GLU A 225 15.52 10.97 -31.38
C GLU A 225 15.17 11.56 -32.75
N VAL A 226 15.10 12.89 -32.81
CA VAL A 226 14.85 13.65 -34.02
C VAL A 226 16.17 14.26 -34.49
N PRO A 227 16.61 13.94 -35.73
CA PRO A 227 17.78 14.56 -36.31
C PRO A 227 17.63 16.09 -36.36
N MET A 228 18.71 16.82 -36.04
CA MET A 228 18.70 18.29 -36.01
C MET A 228 18.24 18.91 -37.35
N ALA A 229 18.50 18.24 -38.48
CA ALA A 229 18.07 18.67 -39.81
C ALA A 229 16.54 18.78 -39.97
N ASN A 230 15.77 18.07 -39.14
CA ASN A 230 14.32 18.06 -39.20
C ASN A 230 13.67 19.09 -38.28
N VAL A 231 14.44 19.75 -37.40
CA VAL A 231 13.95 20.76 -36.46
C VAL A 231 13.81 22.10 -37.19
N ILE A 232 12.59 22.59 -37.34
CA ILE A 232 12.27 23.83 -38.07
C ILE A 232 12.50 25.04 -37.18
N GLN A 233 12.03 24.97 -35.94
CA GLN A 233 12.07 26.07 -34.99
C GLN A 233 12.35 25.51 -33.59
N GLY A 234 13.38 26.00 -32.93
CA GLY A 234 13.70 25.66 -31.54
C GLY A 234 13.86 26.93 -30.71
N HIS A 235 13.13 27.02 -29.58
CA HIS A 235 13.31 28.07 -28.60
C HIS A 235 13.59 27.45 -27.24
N TYR A 236 14.77 27.73 -26.68
CA TYR A 236 15.27 27.08 -25.46
C TYR A 236 15.30 25.54 -25.57
N SER A 237 14.37 24.86 -24.89
CA SER A 237 14.28 23.39 -24.79
C SER A 237 13.08 22.80 -25.52
N LYS A 238 12.26 23.61 -26.19
CA LYS A 238 11.07 23.18 -26.93
C LYS A 238 11.13 23.67 -28.38
N GLY A 239 10.56 22.91 -29.29
CA GLY A 239 10.58 23.24 -30.71
C GLY A 239 9.55 22.49 -31.52
N ILE A 240 9.57 22.71 -32.83
CA ILE A 240 8.74 22.04 -33.83
C ILE A 240 9.69 21.40 -34.85
N ALA A 241 9.44 20.14 -35.18
CA ALA A 241 10.17 19.41 -36.22
C ALA A 241 9.21 18.81 -37.25
N THR A 242 9.66 18.66 -38.49
CA THR A 242 8.90 17.97 -39.55
C THR A 242 9.33 16.51 -39.62
N LEU A 243 8.44 15.60 -39.24
CA LEU A 243 8.64 14.16 -39.38
C LEU A 243 7.65 13.63 -40.40
N LYS A 244 8.16 13.04 -41.49
CA LYS A 244 7.34 12.47 -42.59
C LYS A 244 6.29 13.46 -43.15
N GLY A 245 6.62 14.75 -43.19
CA GLY A 245 5.73 15.81 -43.68
C GLY A 245 4.68 16.31 -42.69
N VAL A 246 4.73 15.88 -41.42
CA VAL A 246 3.85 16.36 -40.35
C VAL A 246 4.67 17.14 -39.32
N GLU A 247 4.16 18.28 -38.88
CA GLU A 247 4.76 19.06 -37.81
C GLU A 247 4.51 18.38 -36.46
N VAL A 248 5.58 18.21 -35.69
CA VAL A 248 5.57 17.52 -34.40
C VAL A 248 6.29 18.38 -33.38
N PHE A 249 5.73 18.48 -32.18
CA PHE A 249 6.41 19.12 -31.07
C PHE A 249 7.60 18.27 -30.64
N VAL A 250 8.75 18.92 -30.49
CA VAL A 250 10.00 18.31 -30.03
C VAL A 250 10.52 19.01 -28.79
N SER A 251 11.28 18.28 -27.98
CA SER A 251 11.96 18.82 -26.81
C SER A 251 13.42 18.38 -26.77
N SER A 252 14.31 19.29 -26.37
CA SER A 252 15.73 19.01 -26.17
C SER A 252 15.93 18.38 -24.78
N ARG A 253 16.33 17.10 -24.73
CA ARG A 253 16.49 16.33 -23.50
C ARG A 253 17.84 15.61 -23.44
N ALA A 254 18.37 15.43 -22.24
CA ALA A 254 19.56 14.61 -22.00
C ALA A 254 19.14 13.13 -21.86
N VAL A 255 18.80 12.50 -23.00
CA VAL A 255 18.18 11.16 -23.04
C VAL A 255 19.02 10.10 -22.32
N LEU A 256 20.35 10.19 -22.46
CA LEU A 256 21.27 9.27 -21.79
C LEU A 256 21.20 9.44 -20.27
N HIS A 257 21.37 10.67 -19.76
CA HIS A 257 21.22 10.99 -18.33
C HIS A 257 19.88 10.52 -17.77
N GLU A 258 18.76 10.85 -18.41
CA GLU A 258 17.42 10.44 -17.96
C GLU A 258 17.28 8.90 -17.91
N GLY A 259 17.93 8.18 -18.83
CA GLY A 259 18.01 6.73 -18.81
C GLY A 259 18.79 6.18 -17.62
N TYR A 260 19.93 6.78 -17.28
CA TYR A 260 20.74 6.42 -16.10
C TYR A 260 20.01 6.74 -14.80
N GLU A 261 19.40 7.92 -14.70
CA GLU A 261 18.62 8.37 -13.55
C GLU A 261 17.47 7.40 -13.25
N ARG A 262 16.62 7.08 -14.24
CA ARG A 262 15.49 6.15 -14.04
C ARG A 262 15.93 4.76 -13.62
N ARG A 263 17.04 4.24 -14.18
CA ARG A 263 17.57 2.92 -13.80
C ARG A 263 18.13 2.93 -12.38
N THR A 264 18.89 3.97 -12.05
CA THR A 264 19.50 4.10 -10.72
C THR A 264 18.41 4.23 -9.66
N LYS A 265 17.45 5.14 -9.83
CA LYS A 265 16.28 5.30 -8.95
C LYS A 265 15.53 3.99 -8.72
N CYS A 266 15.25 3.25 -9.79
CA CYS A 266 14.52 1.99 -9.72
C CYS A 266 15.21 0.96 -8.81
N TRP A 267 16.50 0.73 -9.04
CA TRP A 267 17.24 -0.28 -8.29
C TRP A 267 17.69 0.21 -6.92
N ALA A 268 17.99 1.50 -6.76
CA ALA A 268 18.27 2.13 -5.47
C ALA A 268 17.08 1.94 -4.53
N MET A 269 15.87 2.32 -4.97
CA MET A 269 14.65 2.18 -4.18
C MET A 269 14.34 0.72 -3.82
N LEU A 270 14.46 -0.20 -4.79
CA LEU A 270 14.19 -1.62 -4.54
C LEU A 270 15.14 -2.20 -3.48
N PHE A 271 16.45 -1.99 -3.63
CA PHE A 271 17.45 -2.56 -2.72
C PHE A 271 17.56 -1.81 -1.39
N ALA A 272 17.23 -0.51 -1.36
CA ALA A 272 17.07 0.23 -0.11
C ALA A 272 15.98 -0.39 0.76
N HIS A 273 14.80 -0.67 0.17
CA HIS A 273 13.72 -1.34 0.90
C HIS A 273 14.14 -2.74 1.37
N MET A 274 14.78 -3.56 0.51
CA MET A 274 15.29 -4.89 0.92
C MET A 274 16.30 -4.82 2.06
N ALA A 275 17.24 -3.87 2.03
CA ALA A 275 18.18 -3.64 3.11
C ALA A 275 17.47 -3.13 4.38
N GLY A 276 16.43 -2.30 4.23
CA GLY A 276 15.56 -1.87 5.33
C GLY A 276 14.85 -3.06 6.01
N PHE A 277 14.36 -4.04 5.23
CA PHE A 277 13.79 -5.27 5.77
C PHE A 277 14.82 -6.14 6.49
N ALA A 278 16.02 -6.27 5.93
CA ALA A 278 17.12 -6.94 6.61
C ALA A 278 17.44 -6.26 7.95
N MET A 279 17.38 -4.93 8.01
CA MET A 279 17.60 -4.18 9.25
C MET A 279 16.43 -4.31 10.23
N ILE A 280 15.17 -4.38 9.76
CA ILE A 280 14.01 -4.71 10.59
C ILE A 280 14.19 -6.09 11.22
N SER A 281 14.58 -7.10 10.43
CA SER A 281 14.84 -8.46 10.89
C SER A 281 15.96 -8.46 11.94
N ALA A 282 17.12 -7.86 11.63
CA ALA A 282 18.26 -7.75 12.57
C ALA A 282 17.93 -7.00 13.86
N GLY A 283 17.21 -5.88 13.78
CA GLY A 283 16.78 -5.10 14.93
C GLY A 283 15.68 -5.80 15.74
N GLY A 284 14.82 -6.56 15.08
CA GLY A 284 13.83 -7.43 15.72
C GLY A 284 14.49 -8.54 16.52
N ASP A 285 15.55 -9.16 15.99
CA ASP A 285 16.37 -10.14 16.70
C ASP A 285 17.02 -9.54 17.94
N LEU A 286 17.51 -8.29 17.84
CA LEU A 286 18.05 -7.57 18.99
C LEU A 286 16.96 -7.31 20.05
N GLN A 287 15.75 -6.89 19.66
CA GLN A 287 14.64 -6.68 20.60
C GLN A 287 14.20 -7.96 21.28
N HIS A 288 14.28 -9.10 20.59
CA HIS A 288 13.92 -10.42 21.12
C HIS A 288 15.05 -11.12 21.87
N TRP A 289 16.22 -10.49 22.01
CA TRP A 289 17.28 -11.02 22.84
C TRP A 289 16.96 -10.77 24.32
N ASP A 290 17.25 -11.76 25.18
CA ASP A 290 16.86 -11.81 26.59
C ASP A 290 16.95 -10.48 27.38
N PRO A 291 18.05 -9.70 27.30
CA PRO A 291 18.14 -8.43 28.02
C PRO A 291 17.09 -7.42 27.56
N PHE A 292 16.80 -7.40 26.26
CA PHE A 292 15.97 -6.39 25.61
C PHE A 292 14.47 -6.71 25.62
N MET A 293 14.10 -7.99 25.63
CA MET A 293 12.69 -8.39 25.75
C MET A 293 12.17 -8.39 27.20
N SER A 294 13.05 -8.20 28.18
CA SER A 294 12.70 -8.24 29.61
C SER A 294 11.77 -7.10 30.08
N SER A 295 11.86 -5.93 29.45
CA SER A 295 10.95 -4.80 29.73
C SER A 295 10.82 -3.86 28.53
N PRO A 296 9.72 -3.09 28.42
CA PRO A 296 9.56 -2.12 27.35
C PRO A 296 10.71 -1.09 27.29
N ALA A 297 11.24 -0.69 28.46
CA ALA A 297 12.35 0.26 28.53
C ALA A 297 13.63 -0.29 27.86
N TYR A 298 13.93 -1.57 28.05
CA TYR A 298 15.05 -2.20 27.35
C TYR A 298 14.76 -2.39 25.86
N SER A 299 13.53 -2.71 25.47
CA SER A 299 13.16 -2.74 24.04
C SER A 299 13.40 -1.39 23.36
N TRP A 300 13.06 -0.27 24.01
CA TRP A 300 13.39 1.07 23.52
C TRP A 300 14.90 1.33 23.45
N LEU A 301 15.69 0.81 24.41
CA LEU A 301 17.15 0.88 24.36
C LEU A 301 17.70 0.15 23.13
N ALA A 302 17.15 -0.99 22.74
CA ALA A 302 17.53 -1.68 21.50
C ALA A 302 17.28 -0.80 20.26
N VAL A 303 16.17 -0.06 20.22
CA VAL A 303 15.90 0.90 19.13
C VAL A 303 16.97 1.98 19.06
N VAL A 304 17.35 2.55 20.20
CA VAL A 304 18.40 3.58 20.28
C VAL A 304 19.74 3.02 19.79
N ILE A 305 20.09 1.79 20.18
CA ILE A 305 21.31 1.11 19.72
C ILE A 305 21.28 0.94 18.19
N CYS A 306 20.18 0.45 17.62
CA CYS A 306 20.02 0.31 16.17
C CYS A 306 20.13 1.65 15.43
N ALA A 307 19.47 2.70 15.93
CA ALA A 307 19.52 4.03 15.32
C ALA A 307 20.95 4.60 15.35
N LEU A 308 21.66 4.49 16.48
CA LEU A 308 23.05 4.92 16.58
C LEU A 308 23.97 4.12 15.67
N PHE A 309 23.79 2.81 15.57
CA PHE A 309 24.52 1.94 14.65
C PHE A 309 24.36 2.42 13.20
N LEU A 310 23.14 2.66 12.75
CA LEU A 310 22.86 3.15 11.39
C LEU A 310 23.46 4.54 11.14
N LEU A 311 23.32 5.48 12.09
CA LEU A 311 23.89 6.82 11.95
C LEU A 311 25.41 6.79 11.84
N LEU A 312 26.08 5.93 12.62
CA LEU A 312 27.53 5.76 12.56
C LEU A 312 27.95 5.11 11.23
N LEU A 313 27.22 4.08 10.80
CA LEU A 313 27.47 3.39 9.54
C LEU A 313 27.30 4.32 8.33
N PHE A 314 26.22 5.12 8.30
CA PHE A 314 25.95 6.07 7.21
C PHE A 314 26.87 7.31 7.25
N SER A 315 27.37 7.67 8.43
CA SER A 315 28.45 8.65 8.54
C SER A 315 29.76 8.10 7.95
N PHE A 316 30.00 6.79 8.11
CA PHE A 316 31.16 6.12 7.54
C PHE A 316 31.04 5.98 6.01
N THR A 317 29.92 5.48 5.49
CA THR A 317 29.67 5.41 4.03
C THR A 317 29.77 6.80 3.40
N ALA A 318 29.23 7.83 4.05
CA ALA A 318 29.31 9.20 3.53
C ALA A 318 30.74 9.73 3.41
N ARG A 319 31.64 9.35 4.31
CA ARG A 319 33.06 9.73 4.24
C ARG A 319 33.83 8.91 3.21
N CYS A 320 33.53 7.61 3.11
CA CYS A 320 34.30 6.68 2.28
C CYS A 320 33.83 6.65 0.82
N LEU A 321 32.53 6.74 0.58
CA LEU A 321 31.92 6.47 -0.73
C LEU A 321 31.46 7.74 -1.46
N TYR A 322 31.06 8.79 -0.76
CA TYR A 322 30.54 10.03 -1.38
C TYR A 322 31.64 11.08 -1.60
N GLN A 323 32.62 10.72 -2.42
CA GLN A 323 33.68 11.62 -2.86
C GLN A 323 33.17 12.57 -3.97
N GLU A 324 33.49 13.86 -3.87
CA GLU A 324 33.13 14.88 -4.87
C GLU A 324 34.29 15.14 -5.86
N GLY A 325 33.93 15.45 -7.10
CA GLY A 325 34.89 15.81 -8.17
C GLY A 325 35.54 14.62 -8.88
N GLY A 326 36.51 14.94 -9.75
CA GLY A 326 37.23 13.98 -10.58
C GLY A 326 36.51 13.58 -11.87
N GLU A 327 37.05 12.59 -12.57
CA GLU A 327 36.38 11.96 -13.73
C GLU A 327 35.03 11.37 -13.30
N PHE A 328 34.02 11.50 -14.16
CA PHE A 328 32.63 11.06 -13.92
C PHE A 328 31.86 11.82 -12.81
N ALA A 329 32.06 13.13 -12.72
CA ALA A 329 31.40 13.99 -11.73
C ALA A 329 29.87 13.82 -11.69
N GLU A 330 29.19 13.75 -12.84
CA GLU A 330 27.73 13.57 -12.88
C GLU A 330 27.28 12.18 -12.40
N ALA A 331 28.02 11.11 -12.77
CA ALA A 331 27.73 9.77 -12.25
C ALA A 331 27.95 9.67 -10.74
N ARG A 332 28.99 10.35 -10.19
CA ARG A 332 29.21 10.43 -8.74
C ARG A 332 28.12 11.22 -8.04
N LYS A 333 27.65 12.30 -8.67
CA LYS A 333 26.54 13.09 -8.14
C LYS A 333 25.27 12.25 -8.06
N LEU A 334 24.91 11.56 -9.15
CA LEU A 334 23.75 10.65 -9.16
C LEU A 334 23.90 9.53 -8.13
N TYR A 335 25.08 8.90 -8.03
CA TYR A 335 25.35 7.88 -7.01
C TYR A 335 25.21 8.42 -5.57
N LYS A 336 25.70 9.64 -5.32
CA LYS A 336 25.64 10.28 -4.00
C LYS A 336 24.22 10.66 -3.61
N GLU A 337 23.43 11.17 -4.57
CA GLU A 337 22.02 11.53 -4.35
C GLU A 337 21.22 10.27 -4.04
N GLU A 338 21.21 9.29 -4.95
CA GLU A 338 20.44 8.06 -4.80
C GLU A 338 20.93 7.17 -3.63
N GLY A 339 22.23 7.19 -3.34
CA GLY A 339 22.80 6.48 -2.20
C GLY A 339 22.38 7.07 -0.86
N LYS A 340 22.32 8.40 -0.73
CA LYS A 340 21.83 9.06 0.48
C LYS A 340 20.33 8.83 0.69
N ASP A 341 19.54 8.95 -0.37
CA ASP A 341 18.10 8.70 -0.31
C ASP A 341 17.85 7.23 0.12
N ALA A 342 18.61 6.28 -0.43
CA ALA A 342 18.56 4.88 -0.02
C ALA A 342 18.92 4.66 1.47
N GLU A 343 19.97 5.30 1.97
CA GLU A 343 20.36 5.23 3.40
C GLU A 343 19.28 5.81 4.32
N ASP A 344 18.73 6.96 3.95
CA ASP A 344 17.71 7.65 4.74
C ASP A 344 16.39 6.86 4.77
N ASP A 345 16.02 6.21 3.66
CA ASP A 345 14.89 5.28 3.59
C ASP A 345 15.10 4.04 4.48
N ILE A 346 16.30 3.42 4.45
CA ILE A 346 16.65 2.29 5.33
C ILE A 346 16.50 2.70 6.80
N PHE A 347 17.02 3.87 7.17
CA PHE A 347 16.93 4.39 8.54
C PHE A 347 15.48 4.57 8.97
N CYS A 348 14.70 5.34 8.19
CA CYS A 348 13.33 5.67 8.54
C CYS A 348 12.47 4.41 8.63
N LEU A 349 12.63 3.47 7.69
CA LEU A 349 11.85 2.23 7.65
C LEU A 349 12.14 1.35 8.87
N ALA A 350 13.42 1.09 9.16
CA ALA A 350 13.80 0.21 10.25
C ALA A 350 13.52 0.83 11.63
N VAL A 351 13.93 2.07 11.86
CA VAL A 351 13.78 2.72 13.17
C VAL A 351 12.31 2.95 13.50
N SER A 352 11.49 3.38 12.53
CA SER A 352 10.06 3.58 12.77
C SER A 352 9.33 2.29 13.15
N PHE A 353 9.65 1.18 12.48
CA PHE A 353 9.05 -0.11 12.78
C PHE A 353 9.44 -0.61 14.18
N LEU A 354 10.72 -0.55 14.54
CA LEU A 354 11.21 -0.97 15.86
C LEU A 354 10.68 -0.08 17.00
N CYS A 355 10.50 1.22 16.74
CA CYS A 355 9.78 2.13 17.64
C CYS A 355 8.35 1.65 17.89
N VAL A 356 7.60 1.33 16.83
CA VAL A 356 6.20 0.87 16.94
C VAL A 356 6.12 -0.49 17.64
N GLN A 357 7.08 -1.39 17.43
CA GLN A 357 7.19 -2.65 18.19
C GLN A 357 7.36 -2.40 19.70
N SER A 358 8.27 -1.50 20.08
CA SER A 358 8.48 -1.14 21.48
C SER A 358 7.27 -0.42 22.08
N LEU A 359 6.61 0.43 21.30
CA LEU A 359 5.38 1.10 21.67
C LEU A 359 4.24 0.11 21.95
N ARG A 360 4.08 -0.89 21.08
CA ARG A 360 3.10 -1.96 21.25
C ARG A 360 3.40 -2.80 22.47
N PHE A 361 4.68 -3.10 22.74
CA PHE A 361 5.09 -3.78 23.96
C PHE A 361 4.73 -2.96 25.22
N THR A 362 4.86 -1.63 25.19
CA THR A 362 4.37 -0.77 26.27
C THR A 362 2.87 -0.91 26.51
N PHE A 363 2.06 -1.13 25.46
CA PHE A 363 0.61 -1.24 25.57
C PHE A 363 0.11 -2.64 25.95
N SER A 364 0.67 -3.72 25.39
CA SER A 364 0.24 -5.10 25.69
C SER A 364 0.93 -5.70 26.91
N GLY A 365 2.13 -5.23 27.25
CA GLY A 365 3.01 -5.94 28.17
C GLY A 365 3.64 -7.22 27.57
N SER A 366 3.50 -7.47 26.26
CA SER A 366 4.21 -8.53 25.53
C SER A 366 4.79 -8.01 24.22
N LEU A 367 6.02 -8.39 23.90
CA LEU A 367 6.65 -7.99 22.64
C LEU A 367 6.00 -8.76 21.48
N PRO A 368 5.52 -8.08 20.42
CA PRO A 368 5.04 -8.75 19.22
C PRO A 368 6.18 -9.54 18.54
N SER A 369 5.84 -10.55 17.75
CA SER A 369 6.82 -11.24 16.90
C SER A 369 7.57 -10.28 15.99
N LYS A 370 8.68 -10.72 15.39
CA LYS A 370 9.52 -9.93 14.47
C LYS A 370 8.73 -9.29 13.31
N LEU A 371 7.69 -9.98 12.82
CA LEU A 371 6.78 -9.50 11.77
C LEU A 371 5.65 -8.59 12.29
N GLY A 372 5.58 -8.40 13.61
CA GLY A 372 4.58 -7.55 14.25
C GLY A 372 3.27 -8.24 14.59
N PHE A 373 3.21 -9.57 14.64
CA PHE A 373 1.99 -10.32 14.99
C PHE A 373 2.00 -10.82 16.44
N TYR A 374 0.83 -10.89 17.08
CA TYR A 374 0.63 -11.61 18.33
C TYR A 374 0.01 -13.00 18.09
N HIS A 375 0.26 -13.92 19.01
CA HIS A 375 -0.40 -15.23 19.01
C HIS A 375 -1.83 -15.22 19.57
N HIS A 376 -2.23 -14.17 20.32
CA HIS A 376 -3.53 -14.06 20.98
C HIS A 376 -4.32 -12.83 20.51
N VAL A 377 -5.49 -13.08 19.89
CA VAL A 377 -6.38 -12.06 19.29
C VAL A 377 -6.84 -11.00 20.30
N GLU A 378 -7.13 -11.40 21.55
CA GLU A 378 -7.56 -10.47 22.61
C GLU A 378 -6.51 -9.41 22.96
N THR A 379 -5.23 -9.70 22.73
CA THR A 379 -4.13 -8.77 22.98
C THR A 379 -4.04 -7.72 21.88
N GLU A 380 -4.39 -8.07 20.63
CA GLU A 380 -4.43 -7.13 19.50
C GLU A 380 -5.57 -6.12 19.64
N ALA A 381 -6.80 -6.57 19.93
CA ALA A 381 -7.98 -5.71 19.99
C ALA A 381 -7.85 -4.54 20.99
N ARG A 382 -7.19 -4.76 22.15
CA ARG A 382 -7.01 -3.73 23.19
C ARG A 382 -6.07 -2.59 22.76
N GLN A 383 -5.28 -2.78 21.70
CA GLN A 383 -4.29 -1.80 21.23
C GLN A 383 -4.82 -0.82 20.18
N ALA A 384 -6.03 -1.02 19.65
CA ALA A 384 -6.56 -0.21 18.55
C ALA A 384 -6.56 1.29 18.88
N THR A 385 -7.21 1.69 19.98
CA THR A 385 -7.28 3.09 20.41
C THR A 385 -5.92 3.73 20.72
N PRO A 386 -5.03 3.14 21.55
CA PRO A 386 -3.74 3.76 21.83
C PRO A 386 -2.83 3.86 20.58
N LEU A 387 -2.95 2.95 19.61
CA LEU A 387 -2.24 3.04 18.34
C LEU A 387 -2.72 4.22 17.49
N TYR A 388 -4.04 4.44 17.38
CA TYR A 388 -4.55 5.61 16.65
C TYR A 388 -4.15 6.94 17.33
N LEU A 389 -4.15 7.00 18.66
CA LEU A 389 -3.64 8.17 19.39
C LEU A 389 -2.15 8.40 19.12
N SER A 390 -1.38 7.33 19.02
CA SER A 390 0.05 7.40 18.68
C SER A 390 0.26 7.86 17.24
N ALA A 391 -0.59 7.46 16.30
CA ALA A 391 -0.56 7.95 14.93
C ALA A 391 -0.79 9.48 14.87
N VAL A 392 -1.76 10.00 15.64
CA VAL A 392 -1.99 11.44 15.77
C VAL A 392 -0.76 12.13 16.39
N ALA A 393 -0.16 11.54 17.42
CA ALA A 393 1.06 12.07 18.04
C ALA A 393 2.23 12.14 17.04
N MET A 394 2.38 11.15 16.16
CA MET A 394 3.40 11.18 15.10
C MET A 394 3.18 12.33 14.11
N VAL A 395 1.92 12.60 13.71
CA VAL A 395 1.60 13.77 12.87
C VAL A 395 1.95 15.08 13.60
N VAL A 396 1.65 15.18 14.89
CA VAL A 396 2.05 16.35 15.71
C VAL A 396 3.57 16.51 15.73
N VAL A 397 4.34 15.43 15.90
CA VAL A 397 5.82 15.47 15.84
C VAL A 397 6.31 15.97 14.49
N MET A 398 5.71 15.52 13.38
CA MET A 398 6.06 16.00 12.04
C MET A 398 5.78 17.50 11.88
N VAL A 399 4.61 17.97 12.31
CA VAL A 399 4.23 19.40 12.27
C VAL A 399 5.14 20.23 13.15
N VAL A 400 5.39 19.80 14.40
CA VAL A 400 6.26 20.51 15.34
C VAL A 400 7.69 20.59 14.81
N THR A 401 8.20 19.50 14.25
CA THR A 401 9.54 19.47 13.63
C THR A 401 9.62 20.43 12.45
N ALA A 402 8.61 20.46 11.59
CA ALA A 402 8.55 21.38 10.46
C ALA A 402 8.46 22.86 10.87
N LEU A 403 7.70 23.18 11.93
CA LEU A 403 7.44 24.56 12.35
C LEU A 403 8.50 25.12 13.31
N PHE A 404 8.99 24.33 14.27
CA PHE A 404 9.79 24.84 15.39
C PHE A 404 11.30 24.60 15.23
N LEU A 405 11.72 23.62 14.43
CA LEU A 405 13.13 23.42 14.13
C LEU A 405 13.55 24.28 12.92
N ARG A 406 13.13 25.56 12.90
CA ARG A 406 13.51 26.54 11.89
C ARG A 406 14.92 27.07 12.19
N GLY A 407 15.80 27.06 11.18
CA GLY A 407 17.16 27.61 11.23
C GLY A 407 18.30 26.58 11.16
N ASP A 408 19.53 27.10 11.04
CA ASP A 408 20.80 26.35 10.91
C ASP A 408 21.22 25.60 12.19
N CYS A 409 20.43 25.71 13.27
CA CYS A 409 20.73 25.15 14.58
C CYS A 409 20.69 23.61 14.62
N VAL A 410 20.00 22.96 13.67
CA VAL A 410 19.93 21.50 13.56
C VAL A 410 20.25 21.08 12.13
N ASN A 411 21.09 20.05 11.98
CA ASN A 411 21.47 19.48 10.69
C ASN A 411 20.21 19.11 9.87
N SER A 412 20.13 19.59 8.62
CA SER A 412 18.99 19.33 7.72
C SER A 412 18.67 17.84 7.62
N ARG A 413 19.70 16.99 7.47
CA ARG A 413 19.52 15.53 7.37
C ARG A 413 18.85 14.96 8.61
N LEU A 414 19.20 15.43 9.81
CA LEU A 414 18.57 14.95 11.04
C LEU A 414 17.08 15.31 11.10
N LYS A 415 16.70 16.50 10.61
CA LYS A 415 15.29 16.89 10.53
C LYS A 415 14.54 15.97 9.57
N ASP A 416 15.10 15.70 8.40
CA ASP A 416 14.51 14.81 7.40
C ASP A 416 14.34 13.39 7.95
N LEU A 417 15.34 12.86 8.67
CA LEU A 417 15.25 11.55 9.35
C LEU A 417 14.17 11.51 10.44
N ILE A 418 14.03 12.57 11.25
CA ILE A 418 12.98 12.64 12.29
C ILE A 418 11.59 12.65 11.64
N VAL A 419 11.38 13.49 10.63
CA VAL A 419 10.09 13.59 9.95
C VAL A 419 9.77 12.31 9.17
N GLY A 420 10.77 11.72 8.51
CA GLY A 420 10.63 10.44 7.80
C GLY A 420 10.28 9.30 8.77
N THR A 421 10.99 9.19 9.90
CA THR A 421 10.70 8.19 10.94
C THR A 421 9.30 8.38 11.53
N ALA A 422 8.87 9.61 11.79
CA ALA A 422 7.53 9.90 12.29
C ALA A 422 6.45 9.58 11.25
N SER A 423 6.69 9.87 9.96
CA SER A 423 5.76 9.53 8.88
C SER A 423 5.57 8.01 8.74
N MET A 424 6.66 7.25 8.68
CA MET A 424 6.57 5.80 8.63
C MET A 424 5.97 5.23 9.93
N GLY A 425 6.31 5.82 11.08
CA GLY A 425 5.71 5.50 12.39
C GLY A 425 4.19 5.72 12.42
N PHE A 426 3.71 6.80 11.82
CA PHE A 426 2.28 7.05 11.60
C PHE A 426 1.64 5.92 10.79
N ALA A 427 2.26 5.53 9.68
CA ALA A 427 1.75 4.44 8.83
C ALA A 427 1.64 3.12 9.59
N TRP A 428 2.66 2.75 10.36
CA TRP A 428 2.65 1.54 11.19
C TRP A 428 1.59 1.57 12.28
N CYS A 429 1.41 2.71 12.95
CA CYS A 429 0.38 2.87 13.98
C CYS A 429 -1.02 2.72 13.36
N VAL A 430 -1.26 3.30 12.18
CA VAL A 430 -2.53 3.12 11.46
C VAL A 430 -2.70 1.67 11.03
N LEU A 431 -1.68 1.02 10.46
CA LEU A 431 -1.73 -0.38 10.03
C LEU A 431 -2.15 -1.31 11.16
N PHE A 432 -1.38 -1.31 12.26
CA PHE A 432 -1.64 -2.19 13.39
C PHE A 432 -2.91 -1.78 14.15
N GLY A 433 -3.24 -0.48 14.19
CA GLY A 433 -4.46 0.03 14.78
C GLY A 433 -5.71 -0.42 14.02
N THR A 434 -5.67 -0.40 12.68
CA THR A 434 -6.77 -0.88 11.83
C THR A 434 -6.91 -2.40 11.88
N ARG A 435 -5.79 -3.13 11.93
CA ARG A 435 -5.80 -4.58 12.15
C ARG A 435 -6.49 -4.93 13.49
N ALA A 436 -6.06 -4.30 14.57
CA ALA A 436 -6.65 -4.48 15.90
C ALA A 436 -8.13 -4.09 15.95
N PHE A 437 -8.53 -3.03 15.22
CA PHE A 437 -9.92 -2.62 15.10
C PHE A 437 -10.76 -3.68 14.38
N PHE A 438 -10.27 -4.26 13.29
CA PHE A 438 -10.94 -5.34 12.57
C PHE A 438 -11.17 -6.57 13.47
N ASP A 439 -10.18 -6.97 14.25
CA ASP A 439 -10.31 -8.06 15.22
C ASP A 439 -11.33 -7.77 16.32
N SER A 440 -11.52 -6.50 16.69
CA SER A 440 -12.52 -6.11 17.69
C SER A 440 -13.96 -6.05 17.17
N TRP A 441 -14.16 -6.21 15.86
CA TRP A 441 -15.47 -6.02 15.23
C TRP A 441 -16.28 -7.32 15.25
N SER A 442 -17.28 -7.38 16.15
CA SER A 442 -18.14 -8.56 16.37
C SER A 442 -18.85 -9.10 15.13
N PHE A 443 -19.17 -8.25 14.15
CA PHE A 443 -19.76 -8.68 12.88
C PHE A 443 -18.79 -9.53 12.04
N LEU A 444 -17.53 -9.08 11.94
CA LEU A 444 -16.49 -9.79 11.20
C LEU A 444 -16.09 -11.08 11.90
N GLU A 445 -16.01 -11.05 13.23
CA GLU A 445 -15.79 -12.22 14.07
C GLU A 445 -16.90 -13.28 13.87
N ALA A 446 -18.17 -12.86 13.84
CA ALA A 446 -19.31 -13.75 13.60
C ALA A 446 -19.25 -14.44 12.22
N LYS A 447 -18.56 -13.82 11.24
CA LYS A 447 -18.34 -14.37 9.90
C LYS A 447 -16.99 -15.07 9.74
N LYS A 448 -16.20 -15.19 10.81
CA LYS A 448 -14.82 -15.74 10.79
C LYS A 448 -13.87 -15.02 9.81
N ILE A 449 -14.19 -13.78 9.45
CA ILE A 449 -13.36 -12.93 8.60
C ILE A 449 -12.43 -12.17 9.53
N THR A 450 -11.23 -12.69 9.75
CA THR A 450 -10.23 -12.05 10.62
C THR A 450 -8.99 -11.68 9.80
N PRO A 451 -8.15 -10.73 10.25
CA PRO A 451 -6.85 -10.44 9.63
C PRO A 451 -5.87 -11.63 9.62
N ALA A 452 -6.23 -12.77 10.21
CA ALA A 452 -5.52 -14.04 10.07
C ALA A 452 -5.92 -14.80 8.79
N THR A 453 -7.17 -14.66 8.32
CA THR A 453 -7.65 -15.29 7.07
C THR A 453 -7.26 -14.47 5.84
N ILE A 454 -7.10 -15.12 4.69
CA ILE A 454 -6.75 -14.43 3.43
C ILE A 454 -7.84 -13.41 3.07
N GLU A 455 -9.12 -13.79 3.21
CA GLU A 455 -10.26 -12.90 2.96
C GLU A 455 -10.23 -11.64 3.82
N GLY A 456 -9.92 -11.77 5.12
CA GLY A 456 -9.80 -10.62 6.01
C GLY A 456 -8.60 -9.72 5.68
N ARG A 457 -7.50 -10.30 5.20
CA ARG A 457 -6.34 -9.53 4.70
C ARG A 457 -6.69 -8.75 3.42
N VAL A 458 -7.39 -9.37 2.46
CA VAL A 458 -7.88 -8.69 1.24
C VAL A 458 -8.80 -7.52 1.61
N LEU A 459 -9.78 -7.76 2.49
CA LEU A 459 -10.72 -6.73 2.92
C LEU A 459 -10.01 -5.56 3.62
N LEU A 460 -9.05 -5.86 4.48
CA LEU A 460 -8.21 -4.86 5.15
C LEU A 460 -7.42 -4.03 4.12
N ALA A 461 -6.76 -4.69 3.16
CA ALA A 461 -5.97 -4.01 2.13
C ALA A 461 -6.83 -3.08 1.25
N MET A 462 -8.02 -3.54 0.87
CA MET A 462 -9.00 -2.72 0.17
C MET A 462 -9.46 -1.53 0.99
N ALA A 463 -9.85 -1.73 2.25
CA ALA A 463 -10.31 -0.67 3.13
C ALA A 463 -9.23 0.38 3.39
N SER A 464 -7.99 -0.05 3.65
CA SER A 464 -6.84 0.85 3.83
C SER A 464 -6.49 1.63 2.55
N SER A 465 -6.66 1.03 1.38
CA SER A 465 -6.45 1.72 0.10
C SER A 465 -7.52 2.78 -0.16
N LEU A 466 -8.80 2.47 0.08
CA LEU A 466 -9.91 3.43 -0.04
C LEU A 466 -9.78 4.58 0.97
N PHE A 467 -9.40 4.26 2.21
CA PHE A 467 -9.10 5.25 3.23
C PHE A 467 -8.00 6.21 2.77
N SER A 468 -6.91 5.68 2.21
CA SER A 468 -5.81 6.49 1.70
C SER A 468 -6.26 7.40 0.55
N CYS A 469 -7.08 6.90 -0.39
CA CYS A 469 -7.69 7.72 -1.44
C CYS A 469 -8.53 8.88 -0.87
N ALA A 470 -9.33 8.62 0.17
CA ALA A 470 -10.11 9.66 0.83
C ALA A 470 -9.21 10.70 1.52
N VAL A 471 -8.14 10.26 2.18
CA VAL A 471 -7.17 11.16 2.82
C VAL A 471 -6.50 12.06 1.78
N ILE A 472 -6.10 11.55 0.61
CA ILE A 472 -5.52 12.36 -0.46
C ILE A 472 -6.45 13.52 -0.83
N VAL A 473 -7.75 13.25 -1.04
CA VAL A 473 -8.74 14.29 -1.41
C VAL A 473 -8.90 15.34 -0.28
N VAL A 474 -8.78 14.92 0.98
CA VAL A 474 -8.82 15.86 2.11
C VAL A 474 -7.55 16.71 2.17
N LEU A 475 -6.38 16.09 2.00
CA LEU A 475 -5.09 16.78 2.02
C LEU A 475 -4.97 17.77 0.87
N ASP A 476 -5.46 17.41 -0.32
CA ASP A 476 -5.52 18.25 -1.51
C ASP A 476 -6.33 19.53 -1.26
N LYS A 477 -7.54 19.39 -0.69
CA LYS A 477 -8.37 20.55 -0.31
C LYS A 477 -7.72 21.45 0.74
N ILE A 478 -6.88 20.88 1.61
CA ILE A 478 -6.12 21.66 2.59
C ILE A 478 -4.98 22.41 1.88
N GLU A 479 -4.32 21.77 0.92
CA GLU A 479 -3.23 22.36 0.13
C GLU A 479 -3.73 23.55 -0.71
N ASP A 480 -4.84 23.39 -1.44
CA ASP A 480 -5.48 24.43 -2.24
C ASP A 480 -5.94 25.65 -1.42
N GLY A 481 -6.24 25.43 -0.13
CA GLY A 481 -6.75 26.46 0.77
C GLY A 481 -5.69 27.44 1.30
N LEU A 482 -4.41 27.22 1.02
CA LEU A 482 -3.30 27.95 1.65
C LEU A 482 -2.62 28.94 0.72
N GLN A 483 -2.15 30.06 1.28
CA GLN A 483 -1.41 31.08 0.56
C GLN A 483 0.05 30.67 0.32
N ASP A 484 0.60 31.07 -0.84
CA ASP A 484 1.91 30.63 -1.38
C ASP A 484 3.11 30.79 -0.42
N SER A 485 3.07 31.72 0.54
CA SER A 485 4.20 31.97 1.46
C SER A 485 4.36 30.93 2.58
N ASP A 486 3.28 30.25 2.99
CA ASP A 486 3.31 29.19 4.02
C ASP A 486 3.25 27.77 3.41
N GLY A 487 3.10 27.67 2.08
CA GLY A 487 2.81 26.42 1.36
C GLY A 487 3.96 25.43 1.26
N GLU A 488 5.23 25.86 1.20
CA GLU A 488 6.34 24.92 0.91
C GLU A 488 6.57 23.88 2.03
N GLN A 489 6.46 24.30 3.29
CA GLN A 489 6.64 23.40 4.44
C GLN A 489 5.48 22.41 4.54
N LEU A 490 4.25 22.91 4.37
CA LEU A 490 3.10 22.03 4.38
C LEU A 490 3.15 21.06 3.20
N HIS A 491 3.55 21.49 2.01
CA HIS A 491 3.72 20.60 0.87
C HIS A 491 4.70 19.44 1.17
N LYS A 492 5.83 19.73 1.85
CA LYS A 492 6.76 18.68 2.32
C LYS A 492 6.10 17.75 3.33
N LEU A 493 5.32 18.29 4.28
CA LEU A 493 4.57 17.50 5.26
C LEU A 493 3.55 16.58 4.58
N LEU A 494 2.75 17.09 3.64
CA LEU A 494 1.75 16.35 2.88
C LEU A 494 2.40 15.22 2.09
N LYS A 495 3.51 15.50 1.40
CA LYS A 495 4.30 14.49 0.70
C LYS A 495 4.78 13.38 1.65
N ASN A 496 5.20 13.73 2.86
CA ASN A 496 5.61 12.75 3.86
C ASN A 496 4.42 11.89 4.33
N ILE A 497 3.26 12.47 4.61
CA ILE A 497 2.04 11.72 4.96
C ILE A 497 1.66 10.75 3.83
N ILE A 498 1.69 11.22 2.58
CA ILE A 498 1.40 10.41 1.39
C ILE A 498 2.39 9.24 1.26
N THR A 499 3.67 9.48 1.54
CA THR A 499 4.70 8.43 1.57
C THR A 499 4.37 7.39 2.65
N GLY A 500 3.95 7.82 3.84
CA GLY A 500 3.46 6.95 4.90
C GLY A 500 2.23 6.13 4.48
N LEU A 501 1.23 6.74 3.83
CA LEU A 501 0.06 6.02 3.31
C LEU A 501 0.45 4.96 2.27
N SER A 502 1.47 5.23 1.45
CA SER A 502 1.98 4.27 0.47
C SER A 502 2.56 3.01 1.14
N ILE A 503 3.23 3.18 2.28
CA ILE A 503 3.73 2.08 3.10
C ILE A 503 2.55 1.28 3.66
N LEU A 504 1.56 1.94 4.27
CA LEU A 504 0.35 1.30 4.79
C LEU A 504 -0.32 0.41 3.72
N ILE A 505 -0.52 0.95 2.51
CA ILE A 505 -1.10 0.19 1.38
C ILE A 505 -0.16 -0.98 1.01
N GLY A 506 1.13 -0.71 0.84
CA GLY A 506 2.12 -1.72 0.46
C GLY A 506 2.12 -2.95 1.37
N PHE A 507 2.13 -2.76 2.69
CA PHE A 507 2.14 -3.86 3.65
C PHE A 507 0.81 -4.62 3.75
N THR A 508 -0.33 -3.92 3.67
CA THR A 508 -1.62 -4.64 3.68
C THR A 508 -1.77 -5.58 2.49
N TRP A 509 -1.33 -5.14 1.30
CA TRP A 509 -1.31 -6.00 0.12
C TRP A 509 -0.22 -7.08 0.21
N GLU A 510 0.97 -6.75 0.69
CA GLU A 510 2.03 -7.75 0.92
C GLU A 510 1.56 -8.91 1.80
N HIS A 511 0.96 -8.64 2.97
CA HIS A 511 0.42 -9.68 3.84
C HIS A 511 -0.64 -10.55 3.15
N THR A 512 -1.42 -9.96 2.24
CA THR A 512 -2.41 -10.68 1.45
C THR A 512 -1.73 -11.64 0.49
N PHE A 513 -0.73 -11.16 -0.25
CA PHE A 513 0.01 -11.96 -1.21
C PHE A 513 0.90 -13.02 -0.56
N ASP A 514 1.52 -12.74 0.58
CA ASP A 514 2.26 -13.73 1.38
C ASP A 514 1.34 -14.91 1.74
N GLY A 515 0.13 -14.64 2.23
CA GLY A 515 -0.87 -15.67 2.51
C GLY A 515 -1.27 -16.48 1.27
N CYS A 516 -1.43 -15.82 0.12
CA CYS A 516 -1.70 -16.50 -1.15
C CYS A 516 -0.53 -17.37 -1.63
N VAL A 517 0.71 -16.87 -1.53
CA VAL A 517 1.91 -17.61 -1.92
C VAL A 517 2.13 -18.81 -1.01
N GLU A 518 1.92 -18.68 0.31
CA GLU A 518 1.95 -19.81 1.24
C GLU A 518 0.90 -20.86 0.86
N ALA A 519 -0.35 -20.45 0.63
CA ALA A 519 -1.43 -21.36 0.23
C ALA A 519 -1.11 -22.08 -1.09
N MET A 520 -0.64 -21.37 -2.11
CA MET A 520 -0.28 -21.95 -3.40
C MET A 520 0.95 -22.87 -3.31
N SER A 521 1.96 -22.50 -2.52
CA SER A 521 3.17 -23.30 -2.34
C SER A 521 2.91 -24.61 -1.59
N SER A 522 1.82 -24.68 -0.80
CA SER A 522 1.42 -25.91 -0.11
C SER A 522 1.03 -27.06 -1.06
N LEU A 523 0.72 -26.75 -2.32
CA LEU A 523 0.42 -27.73 -3.37
C LEU A 523 1.68 -28.33 -4.00
N TRP A 524 2.86 -27.77 -3.70
CA TRP A 524 4.14 -28.25 -4.22
C TRP A 524 4.75 -29.28 -3.27
N SER A 525 5.49 -30.24 -3.83
CA SER A 525 6.23 -31.23 -3.04
C SER A 525 7.33 -30.58 -2.18
N ASP A 526 7.95 -29.53 -2.71
CA ASP A 526 8.90 -28.69 -2.00
C ASP A 526 8.31 -27.28 -1.91
N LYS A 527 7.94 -26.89 -0.68
CA LYS A 527 7.31 -25.59 -0.40
C LYS A 527 8.24 -24.42 -0.73
N LEU A 528 9.54 -24.55 -0.41
CA LEU A 528 10.53 -23.49 -0.65
C LEU A 528 10.64 -23.22 -2.15
N LEU A 529 10.72 -24.29 -2.95
CA LEU A 529 10.75 -24.17 -4.41
C LEU A 529 9.48 -23.52 -4.97
N GLY A 530 8.31 -23.88 -4.43
CA GLY A 530 7.03 -23.29 -4.80
C GLY A 530 7.00 -21.78 -4.54
N LYS A 531 7.39 -21.34 -3.34
CA LYS A 531 7.47 -19.93 -2.96
C LYS A 531 8.44 -19.15 -3.86
N LEU A 532 9.66 -19.66 -4.02
CA LEU A 532 10.69 -19.01 -4.86
C LEU A 532 10.23 -18.83 -6.31
N THR A 533 9.59 -19.85 -6.87
CA THR A 533 9.09 -19.81 -8.25
C THR A 533 8.02 -18.74 -8.41
N MET A 534 7.08 -18.64 -7.47
CA MET A 534 6.02 -17.62 -7.50
C MET A 534 6.59 -16.22 -7.32
N THR A 535 7.48 -16.02 -6.34
CA THR A 535 8.15 -14.73 -6.12
C THR A 535 8.94 -14.29 -7.35
N LEU A 536 9.75 -15.18 -7.95
CA LEU A 536 10.52 -14.86 -9.15
C LEU A 536 9.59 -14.49 -10.33
N THR A 537 8.47 -15.20 -10.49
CA THR A 537 7.49 -14.91 -11.54
C THR A 537 6.92 -13.50 -11.39
N ILE A 538 6.54 -13.12 -10.16
CA ILE A 538 6.03 -11.77 -9.86
C ILE A 538 7.11 -10.71 -10.16
N VAL A 539 8.36 -10.92 -9.70
CA VAL A 539 9.46 -9.98 -9.92
C VAL A 539 9.75 -9.76 -11.40
N VAL A 540 9.82 -10.84 -12.20
CA VAL A 540 10.11 -10.79 -13.64
C VAL A 540 9.02 -10.05 -14.42
N ILE A 541 7.77 -10.10 -13.98
CA ILE A 541 6.66 -9.41 -14.64
C ILE A 541 6.52 -7.96 -14.13
N VAL A 542 6.53 -7.77 -12.81
CA VAL A 542 6.19 -6.49 -12.18
C VAL A 542 7.33 -5.48 -12.29
N VAL A 543 8.60 -5.87 -12.03
CA VAL A 543 9.73 -4.91 -12.03
C VAL A 543 9.92 -4.21 -13.38
N PRO A 544 9.93 -4.92 -14.53
CA PRO A 544 10.11 -4.26 -15.82
C PRO A 544 8.95 -3.32 -16.16
N ALA A 545 7.71 -3.70 -15.83
CA ALA A 545 6.52 -2.88 -16.06
C ALA A 545 6.51 -1.64 -15.16
N TRP A 546 6.77 -1.81 -13.87
CA TRP A 546 6.89 -0.74 -12.89
C TRP A 546 7.93 0.30 -13.31
N ARG A 547 9.15 -0.14 -13.65
CA ARG A 547 10.22 0.76 -14.09
C ARG A 547 9.86 1.55 -15.33
N ARG A 548 9.31 0.89 -16.36
CA ARG A 548 9.07 1.50 -17.67
C ARG A 548 7.87 2.43 -17.69
N PHE A 549 6.78 2.08 -17.02
CA PHE A 549 5.51 2.79 -17.16
C PHE A 549 5.16 3.64 -15.95
N ILE A 550 5.49 3.18 -14.74
CA ILE A 550 5.04 3.83 -13.50
C ILE A 550 6.12 4.77 -12.99
N LEU A 551 7.33 4.27 -12.75
CA LEU A 551 8.44 5.08 -12.26
C LEU A 551 8.80 6.19 -13.26
N ALA A 552 8.88 5.87 -14.56
CA ALA A 552 9.14 6.86 -15.59
C ALA A 552 8.11 8.00 -15.54
N LYS A 553 6.82 7.67 -15.39
CA LYS A 553 5.75 8.67 -15.29
C LYS A 553 5.89 9.53 -14.04
N VAL A 554 6.22 8.94 -12.89
CA VAL A 554 6.44 9.69 -11.64
C VAL A 554 7.61 10.65 -11.76
N VAL A 555 8.74 10.20 -12.31
CA VAL A 555 9.93 11.05 -12.51
C VAL A 555 9.60 12.21 -13.45
N ASP A 556 8.88 11.96 -14.54
CA ASP A 556 8.45 13.00 -15.47
C ASP A 556 7.48 14.01 -14.82
N LEU A 557 6.50 13.54 -14.04
CA LEU A 557 5.56 14.40 -13.31
C LEU A 557 6.27 15.29 -12.28
N GLN A 558 7.24 14.73 -11.53
CA GLN A 558 8.04 15.48 -10.58
C GLN A 558 8.89 16.56 -11.28
N LYS A 559 9.50 16.22 -12.43
CA LYS A 559 10.27 17.17 -13.23
C LYS A 559 9.41 18.33 -13.73
N MET A 560 8.22 18.04 -14.26
CA MET A 560 7.27 19.07 -14.72
C MET A 560 6.81 19.99 -13.58
N GLN A 561 6.58 19.45 -12.38
CA GLN A 561 6.22 20.26 -11.22
C GLN A 561 7.37 21.20 -10.81
N HIS A 562 8.61 20.69 -10.81
CA HIS A 562 9.79 21.51 -10.51
C HIS A 562 9.99 22.63 -11.54
N GLU A 563 9.84 22.32 -12.83
CA GLU A 563 9.87 23.32 -13.90
C GLU A 563 8.78 24.39 -13.75
N ARG A 564 7.56 24.00 -13.37
CA ARG A 564 6.44 24.92 -13.12
C ARG A 564 6.71 25.85 -11.94
N LYS A 565 7.18 25.32 -10.80
CA LYS A 565 7.55 26.13 -9.62
C LYS A 565 8.69 27.11 -9.95
N GLY A 566 9.70 26.65 -10.70
CA GLY A 566 10.80 27.50 -11.16
C GLY A 566 10.34 28.61 -12.11
N ALA A 567 9.37 28.34 -12.99
CA ALA A 567 8.77 29.35 -13.86
C ALA A 567 7.94 30.37 -13.07
N GLN A 568 7.17 29.93 -12.08
CA GLN A 568 6.39 30.81 -11.20
C GLN A 568 7.29 31.75 -10.39
N ALA A 569 8.37 31.22 -9.79
CA ALA A 569 9.35 32.03 -9.06
C ALA A 569 9.97 33.12 -9.96
N LYS A 570 10.35 32.78 -11.19
CA LYS A 570 10.87 33.77 -12.16
C LYS A 570 9.87 34.85 -12.52
N ILE A 571 8.58 34.51 -12.64
CA ILE A 571 7.53 35.49 -12.89
C ILE A 571 7.41 36.44 -11.68
N GLN A 572 7.41 35.88 -10.46
CA GLN A 572 7.30 36.66 -9.23
C GLN A 572 8.50 37.61 -9.03
N ASP A 573 9.71 37.14 -9.32
CA ASP A 573 10.93 37.95 -9.28
C ASP A 573 10.95 39.02 -10.39
N GLY A 574 10.45 38.68 -11.59
CA GLY A 574 10.35 39.60 -12.73
C GLY A 574 9.34 40.73 -12.55
N TYR A 575 8.31 40.54 -11.71
CA TYR A 575 7.38 41.61 -11.30
C TYR A 575 7.92 42.46 -10.14
N ALA A 576 8.92 41.98 -9.39
CA ALA A 576 9.50 42.69 -8.25
C ALA A 576 10.55 43.75 -8.66
N GLN A 577 10.99 43.76 -9.92
CA GLN A 577 11.77 44.87 -10.48
C GLN A 577 10.87 45.74 -11.37
N PRO A 578 10.54 46.99 -10.98
CA PRO A 578 10.09 47.94 -11.97
C PRO A 578 11.22 48.12 -12.97
N ALA A 579 10.90 48.03 -14.25
CA ALA A 579 11.82 48.24 -15.35
C ALA A 579 12.47 49.63 -15.26
N ASP A 580 13.63 49.71 -14.59
CA ASP A 580 14.60 50.76 -14.86
C ASP A 580 15.42 50.28 -16.05
N GLY A 581 15.15 50.90 -17.18
CA GLY A 581 15.78 50.57 -18.44
C GLY A 581 17.30 50.69 -18.35
N SER A 582 17.99 49.59 -18.60
CA SER A 582 19.24 49.63 -19.35
C SER A 582 19.45 48.29 -20.04
N SER A 583 19.31 48.35 -21.36
CA SER A 583 19.79 47.37 -22.34
C SER A 583 21.25 47.01 -22.07
N SER A 584 21.55 45.74 -21.72
CA SER A 584 22.91 45.19 -21.91
C SER A 584 23.03 43.65 -21.91
N GLU A 585 22.02 42.87 -21.53
CA GLU A 585 22.17 41.39 -21.48
C GLU A 585 21.76 40.62 -22.75
N GLU A 586 21.12 41.26 -23.75
CA GLU A 586 20.76 40.59 -25.02
C GLU A 586 21.96 40.34 -25.96
N GLU A 587 23.16 40.87 -25.67
CA GLU A 587 24.31 40.76 -26.58
C GLU A 587 25.30 39.62 -26.22
N SER A 588 25.16 38.96 -25.07
CA SER A 588 26.14 37.94 -24.63
C SER A 588 25.83 36.51 -25.09
N THR A 589 24.58 36.18 -25.42
CA THR A 589 24.18 34.81 -25.82
C THR A 589 24.25 34.58 -27.33
N ALA A 590 24.40 35.63 -28.14
CA ALA A 590 24.55 35.51 -29.59
C ALA A 590 26.01 35.23 -30.05
N ARG A 591 27.01 35.32 -29.16
CA ARG A 591 28.44 35.11 -29.53
C ARG A 591 29.00 33.72 -29.22
N LEU A 592 28.20 32.78 -28.72
CA LEU A 592 28.61 31.39 -28.45
C LEU A 592 28.12 30.37 -29.50
N MET A 593 27.56 30.84 -30.61
CA MET A 593 27.13 30.00 -31.75
C MET A 593 27.66 30.49 -33.12
N CYS A 594 28.90 30.95 -33.18
CA CYS A 594 29.67 31.05 -34.43
C CYS A 594 30.96 30.24 -34.31
#